data_AF-A0ABC8TEE3-F1
#
_entry.id   AF-A0ABC8TEE3-F1
#
_cell.length_a   1.000
_cell.length_b   1.000
_cell.length_c   1.000
_cell.angle_alpha   90.00
_cell.angle_beta   90.00
_cell.angle_gamma   90.00
#
_symmetry.space_group_name_H-M   'P 1'
#
loop_
_entity.id
_entity.type
_entity.pdbx_description
1 polymer ?
#
loop_
_entity_poly.entity_id
_entity_poly.type
_entity_poly.pdbx_seq_one_letter_code
_entity_poly.pdbx_strand_id
1 'polypeptide(L)'
;MPFFCSIAVYKALYKSFGGFAADVVAAIDQAAQDRVDIISLSITPNRRPPGIATFFNPIDMALLSAIKLGIFVVQAAGNTGPSPKSISSFSPWIFTVGAAADDRVYSNSIVLGNNVTIPGVGLAPGTDNTMYTLVSALHALNDTTSVKDMYVGECQDSNYFSQDIVQGNLLICSYSIRFVLGLSTIKQALETAKNLSAAGVVFYMDPFVIGFQINPVPMRLPGIIIPSPDDSKILLQYYNSSLVRDELAKKIVKFGAVACISGGIKANFSHSAPKIMYYSARGPDPEDSFLDDAEILKPNIVAPGNFIWAAWSSRGTDSVEFQDEAFAMMSGTSMAAPHVAGLAALIKQKFPTFSPSAVGSALSTTASLYERNGGPIMAQRAYTNPDLNQSPATAFDMGSGFVNATAALDPGLIFDMSYVDYMSFLCGINGSAPIVLNYTGQSCGVSTMNGTDLNLPSITIAKLNQSRMVQRTVTNIACNETYSVGWSAPYGASIKVTPTHFFVASGEKQVLSAFFNATMNSSVASFGRIGLFGNQGHILSIPLSVITKISYNMTNN
;
A
#
# COMPACT_ATOMS: atom_id res chain seq x y z
N MET A 1 29.98 8.09 5.44
CA MET A 1 29.70 7.62 6.81
C MET A 1 28.83 6.36 6.68
N PRO A 2 29.18 5.23 7.30
CA PRO A 2 28.28 4.08 7.36
C PRO A 2 26.98 4.47 8.06
N PHE A 3 25.85 4.00 7.53
CA PHE A 3 24.52 4.20 8.12
C PHE A 3 24.35 3.18 9.25
N PHE A 4 24.19 3.66 10.48
CA PHE A 4 23.85 2.82 11.63
C PHE A 4 22.58 3.38 12.26
N CYS A 5 21.50 2.60 12.19
CA CYS A 5 20.25 2.89 12.87
C CYS A 5 20.04 1.82 13.94
N SER A 6 19.70 2.23 15.16
CA SER A 6 19.32 1.31 16.23
C SER A 6 17.81 1.04 16.17
N ILE A 7 17.41 -0.20 16.42
CA ILE A 7 16.00 -0.60 16.43
C ILE A 7 15.57 -0.82 17.89
N ALA A 8 14.54 -0.10 18.32
CA ALA A 8 13.83 -0.36 19.57
C ALA A 8 12.45 -0.95 19.24
N VAL A 9 12.12 -2.09 19.87
CA VAL A 9 10.88 -2.84 19.57
C VAL A 9 9.91 -2.71 20.74
N TYR A 10 8.74 -2.15 20.48
CA TYR A 10 7.64 -2.01 21.45
C TYR A 10 6.46 -2.86 20.99
N LYS A 11 6.24 -3.99 21.67
CA LYS A 11 5.17 -4.92 21.31
C LYS A 11 3.83 -4.47 21.90
N ALA A 12 2.93 -3.96 21.06
CA ALA A 12 1.57 -3.59 21.44
C ALA A 12 0.48 -4.52 20.90
N LEU A 13 0.82 -5.42 19.97
CA LEU A 13 -0.13 -6.32 19.32
C LEU A 13 0.08 -7.78 19.73
N TYR A 14 -1.03 -8.51 19.83
CA TYR A 14 -1.06 -9.91 20.27
C TYR A 14 -2.03 -10.72 19.39
N LYS A 15 -1.63 -11.93 19.02
CA LYS A 15 -2.39 -12.81 18.12
C LYS A 15 -3.84 -13.04 18.55
N SER A 16 -4.10 -13.14 19.85
CA SER A 16 -5.43 -13.49 20.38
C SER A 16 -6.46 -12.36 20.31
N PHE A 17 -6.04 -11.09 20.31
CA PHE A 17 -6.96 -9.94 20.39
C PHE A 17 -6.58 -8.75 19.52
N GLY A 18 -5.52 -8.86 18.71
CA GLY A 18 -5.02 -7.79 17.84
C GLY A 18 -4.22 -6.74 18.61
N GLY A 19 -4.68 -6.28 19.77
CA GLY A 19 -4.10 -5.21 20.59
C GLY A 19 -5.17 -4.18 20.96
N PHE A 20 -5.11 -3.62 22.17
CA PHE A 20 -6.01 -2.52 22.56
C PHE A 20 -5.39 -1.15 22.26
N ALA A 21 -6.22 -0.13 22.09
CA ALA A 21 -5.73 1.25 21.93
C ALA A 21 -4.82 1.68 23.10
N ALA A 22 -5.13 1.21 24.32
CA ALA A 22 -4.31 1.47 25.51
C ALA A 22 -2.89 0.87 25.40
N ASP A 23 -2.74 -0.34 24.83
CA ASP A 23 -1.43 -0.99 24.64
C ASP A 23 -0.58 -0.19 23.63
N VAL A 24 -1.22 0.28 22.55
CA VAL A 24 -0.56 1.08 21.52
C VAL A 24 -0.14 2.44 22.08
N VAL A 25 -1.00 3.10 22.84
CA VAL A 25 -0.69 4.38 23.50
C VAL A 25 0.48 4.19 24.48
N ALA A 26 0.45 3.16 25.32
CA ALA A 26 1.55 2.88 26.26
C ALA A 26 2.88 2.63 25.53
N ALA A 27 2.87 1.93 24.39
CA ALA A 27 4.05 1.72 23.57
C ALA A 27 4.58 3.03 22.96
N ILE A 28 3.70 3.91 22.47
CA ILE A 28 4.05 5.23 21.95
C ILE A 28 4.68 6.09 23.06
N ASP A 29 4.05 6.13 24.23
CA ASP A 29 4.53 6.91 25.37
C ASP A 29 5.90 6.41 25.84
N GLN A 30 6.11 5.09 25.93
CA GLN A 30 7.41 4.53 26.28
C GLN A 30 8.47 4.84 25.22
N ALA A 31 8.15 4.71 23.93
CA ALA A 31 9.08 5.07 22.85
C ALA A 31 9.47 6.54 22.90
N ALA A 32 8.51 7.41 23.23
CA ALA A 32 8.75 8.84 23.42
C ALA A 32 9.65 9.13 24.64
N GLN A 33 9.44 8.44 25.75
CA GLN A 33 10.30 8.53 26.94
C GLN A 33 11.72 8.05 26.68
N ASP A 34 11.86 7.00 25.87
CA ASP A 34 13.15 6.45 25.43
C ASP A 34 13.83 7.34 24.37
N ARG A 35 13.16 8.41 23.91
CA ARG A 35 13.64 9.41 22.96
C ARG A 35 14.02 8.82 21.60
N VAL A 36 13.16 7.93 21.07
CA VAL A 36 13.33 7.46 19.70
C VAL A 36 13.23 8.62 18.70
N ASP A 37 13.96 8.54 17.60
CA ASP A 37 13.94 9.57 16.57
C ASP A 37 12.70 9.52 15.67
N ILE A 38 12.22 8.29 15.41
CA ILE A 38 11.18 7.95 14.45
C ILE A 38 10.35 6.81 15.03
N ILE A 39 9.03 6.92 14.91
CA ILE A 39 8.07 5.86 15.19
C ILE A 39 7.53 5.33 13.86
N SER A 40 7.68 4.03 13.61
CA SER A 40 7.14 3.33 12.43
C SER A 40 5.96 2.45 12.85
N LEU A 41 4.74 2.88 12.51
CA LEU A 41 3.50 2.19 12.86
C LEU A 41 2.83 1.58 11.63
N SER A 42 3.04 0.29 11.43
CA SER A 42 2.37 -0.49 10.37
C SER A 42 0.98 -0.98 10.80
N ILE A 43 0.26 -0.16 11.57
CA ILE A 43 -1.05 -0.44 12.18
C ILE A 43 -1.95 0.78 12.01
N THR A 44 -3.25 0.56 11.85
CA THR A 44 -4.27 1.61 11.81
C THR A 44 -5.46 1.20 12.67
N PRO A 45 -6.26 2.16 13.17
CA PRO A 45 -7.56 1.84 13.75
C PRO A 45 -8.40 0.99 12.79
N ASN A 46 -9.06 -0.04 13.31
CA ASN A 46 -9.93 -0.93 12.54
C ASN A 46 -11.33 -0.34 12.29
N ARG A 47 -11.63 0.80 12.92
CA ARG A 47 -12.86 1.58 12.74
C ARG A 47 -12.51 3.06 12.77
N ARG A 48 -13.25 3.85 12.00
CA ARG A 48 -13.19 5.31 12.11
C ARG A 48 -13.64 5.74 13.51
N PRO A 49 -12.89 6.61 14.19
CA PRO A 49 -13.31 7.15 15.47
C PRO A 49 -14.61 7.93 15.34
N PRO A 50 -15.56 7.76 16.29
CA PRO A 50 -16.73 8.63 16.36
C PRO A 50 -16.34 10.00 16.91
N GLY A 51 -17.10 11.03 16.57
CA GLY A 51 -16.92 12.38 17.14
C GLY A 51 -16.80 13.46 16.07
N ILE A 52 -16.32 14.62 16.49
CA ILE A 52 -16.26 15.83 15.65
C ILE A 52 -15.12 15.82 14.62
N ALA A 53 -14.12 14.94 14.79
CA ALA A 53 -13.06 14.73 13.81
C ALA A 53 -12.44 13.33 13.97
N THR A 54 -12.01 12.72 12.87
CA THR A 54 -11.45 11.35 12.82
C THR A 54 -10.14 11.19 13.60
N PHE A 55 -9.39 12.27 13.81
CA PHE A 55 -8.14 12.25 14.57
C PHE A 55 -8.29 12.49 16.08
N PHE A 56 -9.50 12.77 16.61
CA PHE A 56 -9.72 12.86 18.07
C PHE A 56 -9.87 11.49 18.73
N ASN A 57 -8.81 10.68 18.63
CA ASN A 57 -8.72 9.38 19.28
C ASN A 57 -7.41 9.25 20.07
N PRO A 58 -7.35 8.33 21.07
CA PRO A 58 -6.19 8.22 21.95
C PRO A 58 -4.86 7.96 21.23
N ILE A 59 -4.86 7.20 20.14
CA ILE A 59 -3.64 6.85 19.40
C ILE A 59 -3.10 8.09 18.69
N ASP A 60 -3.93 8.77 17.89
CA ASP A 60 -3.53 9.96 17.15
C ASP A 60 -3.08 11.10 18.08
N MET A 61 -3.72 11.26 19.25
CA MET A 61 -3.35 12.26 20.26
C MET A 61 -2.03 11.92 20.99
N ALA A 62 -1.76 10.63 21.23
CA ALA A 62 -0.45 10.20 21.72
C ALA A 62 0.66 10.47 20.69
N LEU A 63 0.38 10.24 19.40
CA LEU A 63 1.31 10.54 18.31
C LEU A 63 1.56 12.05 18.14
N LEU A 64 0.55 12.89 18.37
CA LEU A 64 0.74 14.34 18.42
C LEU A 64 1.69 14.74 19.56
N SER A 65 1.61 14.05 20.70
CA SER A 65 2.54 14.26 21.82
C SER A 65 3.96 13.81 21.49
N ALA A 66 4.14 12.73 20.72
CA ALA A 66 5.45 12.34 20.19
C ALA A 66 6.02 13.39 19.21
N ILE A 67 5.17 13.94 18.34
CA ILE A 67 5.54 15.02 17.40
C ILE A 67 5.99 16.27 18.14
N LYS A 68 5.34 16.62 19.27
CA LYS A 68 5.78 17.72 20.15
C LYS A 68 7.22 17.55 20.65
N LEU A 69 7.69 16.32 20.80
CA LEU A 69 9.06 15.98 21.21
C LEU A 69 10.04 15.88 20.02
N GLY A 70 9.61 16.20 18.80
CA GLY A 70 10.45 16.13 17.60
C GLY A 70 10.58 14.73 17.00
N ILE A 71 9.71 13.79 17.41
CA ILE A 71 9.70 12.42 16.90
C ILE A 71 8.89 12.37 15.61
N PHE A 72 9.50 11.90 14.52
CA PHE A 72 8.79 11.75 13.25
C PHE A 72 7.94 10.47 13.26
N VAL A 73 6.66 10.58 12.90
CA VAL A 73 5.73 9.46 12.93
C VAL A 73 5.36 9.04 11.50
N VAL A 74 5.62 7.77 11.18
CA VAL A 74 5.22 7.15 9.92
C VAL A 74 4.14 6.12 10.18
N GLN A 75 3.05 6.17 9.44
CA GLN A 75 1.96 5.21 9.56
C GLN A 75 1.54 4.64 8.20
N ALA A 76 1.16 3.36 8.18
CA ALA A 76 0.55 2.75 7.00
C ALA A 76 -0.81 3.40 6.68
N ALA A 77 -1.12 3.54 5.39
CA ALA A 77 -2.40 4.10 4.92
C ALA A 77 -3.61 3.19 5.17
N GLY A 78 -3.41 1.87 5.22
CA GLY A 78 -4.46 0.86 5.26
C GLY A 78 -4.55 0.07 3.96
N ASN A 79 -5.18 -1.12 4.02
CA ASN A 79 -5.25 -2.08 2.91
C ASN A 79 -6.68 -2.29 2.37
N THR A 80 -7.54 -1.28 2.49
CA THR A 80 -8.98 -1.32 2.17
C THR A 80 -9.33 -0.58 0.88
N GLY A 81 -8.33 -0.26 0.04
CA GLY A 81 -8.54 0.29 -1.31
C GLY A 81 -9.26 -0.69 -2.24
N PRO A 82 -9.50 -0.36 -3.53
CA PRO A 82 -9.15 0.88 -4.19
C PRO A 82 -10.27 1.93 -4.10
N SER A 83 -11.32 1.69 -3.33
CA SER A 83 -12.44 2.62 -3.16
C SER A 83 -11.97 3.95 -2.55
N PRO A 84 -12.51 5.10 -2.99
CA PRO A 84 -12.26 6.39 -2.34
C PRO A 84 -12.64 6.38 -0.85
N LYS A 85 -12.03 7.27 -0.05
CA LYS A 85 -12.29 7.41 1.41
C LYS A 85 -12.06 6.12 2.21
N SER A 86 -11.10 5.30 1.76
CA SER A 86 -10.72 4.05 2.44
C SER A 86 -9.55 4.22 3.40
N ILE A 87 -8.90 5.40 3.41
CA ILE A 87 -7.79 5.71 4.32
C ILE A 87 -8.17 5.46 5.79
N SER A 88 -7.20 4.97 6.56
CA SER A 88 -7.36 4.71 8.01
C SER A 88 -6.32 5.44 8.87
N SER A 89 -5.59 6.39 8.29
CA SER A 89 -4.58 7.23 8.94
C SER A 89 -4.84 8.68 8.53
N PHE A 90 -5.44 9.44 9.44
CA PHE A 90 -6.14 10.70 9.14
C PHE A 90 -5.30 11.94 9.50
N SER A 91 -4.66 11.91 10.66
CA SER A 91 -4.01 13.09 11.26
C SER A 91 -2.98 13.81 10.36
N PRO A 92 -2.95 15.16 10.38
CA PRO A 92 -1.96 15.95 9.63
C PRO A 92 -0.53 15.84 10.17
N TRP A 93 -0.35 15.47 11.44
CA TRP A 93 0.96 15.24 12.07
C TRP A 93 1.50 13.82 11.87
N ILE A 94 0.73 12.92 11.23
CA ILE A 94 1.17 11.58 10.89
C ILE A 94 1.56 11.54 9.42
N PHE A 95 2.75 11.02 9.11
CA PHE A 95 3.18 10.82 7.74
C PHE A 95 2.68 9.48 7.18
N THR A 96 1.61 9.53 6.41
CA THR A 96 0.85 8.35 5.96
C THR A 96 1.37 7.79 4.64
N VAL A 97 1.63 6.49 4.59
CA VAL A 97 2.30 5.82 3.46
C VAL A 97 1.40 4.81 2.77
N GLY A 98 1.13 5.03 1.49
CA GLY A 98 0.46 4.06 0.61
C GLY A 98 1.45 3.07 -0.03
N ALA A 99 0.91 2.02 -0.66
CA ALA A 99 1.69 0.92 -1.21
C ALA A 99 1.72 0.93 -2.74
N ALA A 100 2.92 0.85 -3.29
CA ALA A 100 3.16 0.61 -4.70
C ALA A 100 3.98 -0.68 -4.93
N ALA A 101 3.84 -1.29 -6.09
CA ALA A 101 4.78 -2.29 -6.58
C ALA A 101 6.08 -1.63 -7.04
N ASP A 102 7.20 -2.29 -6.73
CA ASP A 102 8.48 -2.02 -7.38
C ASP A 102 8.52 -2.67 -8.76
N ASP A 103 9.69 -2.63 -9.41
CA ASP A 103 9.88 -3.26 -10.72
C ASP A 103 10.06 -4.77 -10.64
N ARG A 104 10.24 -5.38 -9.46
CA ARG A 104 10.55 -6.79 -9.34
C ARG A 104 9.29 -7.65 -9.53
N VAL A 105 9.34 -8.53 -10.51
CA VAL A 105 8.27 -9.48 -10.83
C VAL A 105 8.82 -10.90 -10.83
N TYR A 106 8.11 -11.81 -10.16
CA TYR A 106 8.39 -13.25 -10.22
C TYR A 106 7.34 -13.90 -11.13
N SER A 107 7.65 -13.97 -12.43
CA SER A 107 6.77 -14.56 -13.42
C SER A 107 6.79 -16.08 -13.30
N ASN A 108 5.62 -16.68 -13.07
CA ASN A 108 5.43 -18.12 -13.15
C ASN A 108 4.28 -18.42 -14.12
N SER A 109 4.35 -19.54 -14.82
CA SER A 109 3.34 -19.96 -15.79
C SER A 109 3.36 -21.45 -15.98
N ILE A 110 2.22 -22.00 -16.40
CA ILE A 110 2.09 -23.40 -16.81
C ILE A 110 1.73 -23.44 -18.30
N VAL A 111 2.51 -24.19 -19.07
CA VAL A 111 2.28 -24.42 -20.49
C VAL A 111 1.65 -25.80 -20.65
N LEU A 112 0.43 -25.83 -21.18
CA LEU A 112 -0.34 -27.05 -21.39
C LEU A 112 0.09 -27.73 -22.69
N GLY A 113 -0.16 -29.04 -22.82
CA GLY A 113 0.16 -29.81 -24.02
C GLY A 113 -0.55 -29.34 -25.30
N ASN A 114 -1.56 -28.48 -25.19
CA ASN A 114 -2.23 -27.81 -26.31
C ASN A 114 -1.67 -26.39 -26.61
N ASN A 115 -0.48 -26.06 -26.09
CA ASN A 115 0.20 -24.76 -26.20
C ASN A 115 -0.51 -23.57 -25.55
N VAL A 116 -1.57 -23.78 -24.77
CA VAL A 116 -2.15 -22.73 -23.94
C VAL A 116 -1.20 -22.47 -22.76
N THR A 117 -0.83 -21.21 -22.57
CA THR A 117 -0.03 -20.77 -21.41
C THR A 117 -0.94 -20.07 -20.41
N ILE A 118 -0.98 -20.57 -19.18
CA ILE A 118 -1.74 -19.98 -18.09
C ILE A 118 -0.77 -19.27 -17.14
N PRO A 119 -0.96 -17.96 -16.87
CA PRO A 119 -0.14 -17.25 -15.90
C PRO A 119 -0.47 -17.69 -14.48
N GLY A 120 0.53 -17.64 -13.60
CA GLY A 120 0.36 -17.90 -12.19
C GLY A 120 1.39 -17.18 -11.33
N VAL A 121 1.31 -17.45 -10.04
CA VAL A 121 2.23 -16.94 -9.01
C VAL A 121 2.87 -18.12 -8.28
N GLY A 122 3.87 -17.82 -7.45
CA GLY A 122 4.57 -18.81 -6.64
C GLY A 122 6.07 -18.80 -6.90
N LEU A 123 6.83 -18.95 -5.82
CA LEU A 123 8.29 -18.91 -5.83
C LEU A 123 8.83 -20.34 -5.85
N ALA A 124 8.71 -20.98 -7.01
CA ALA A 124 8.99 -22.40 -7.19
C ALA A 124 9.94 -22.65 -8.37
N PRO A 125 10.74 -23.72 -8.36
CA PRO A 125 11.44 -24.16 -9.56
C PRO A 125 10.46 -24.53 -10.68
N GLY A 126 10.94 -24.53 -11.92
CA GLY A 126 10.19 -25.05 -13.06
C GLY A 126 10.40 -26.55 -13.24
N THR A 127 9.82 -27.10 -14.30
CA THR A 127 10.03 -28.49 -14.74
C THR A 127 11.05 -28.61 -15.89
N ASP A 128 11.89 -27.59 -16.09
CA ASP A 128 12.93 -27.53 -17.13
C ASP A 128 12.41 -27.88 -18.53
N ASN A 129 11.23 -27.35 -18.89
CA ASN A 129 10.50 -27.63 -20.15
C ASN A 129 10.06 -29.10 -20.34
N THR A 130 10.27 -29.96 -19.34
CA THR A 130 9.77 -31.34 -19.37
C THR A 130 8.27 -31.33 -19.11
N MET A 131 7.53 -31.96 -20.02
CA MET A 131 6.08 -32.17 -19.92
C MET A 131 5.81 -33.37 -19.04
N TYR A 132 4.99 -33.16 -18.01
CA TYR A 132 4.54 -34.18 -17.08
C TYR A 132 3.04 -34.37 -17.20
N THR A 133 2.56 -35.59 -16.97
CA THR A 133 1.12 -35.87 -16.94
C THR A 133 0.48 -35.09 -15.79
N LEU A 134 -0.67 -34.48 -16.06
CA LEU A 134 -1.50 -33.85 -15.04
C LEU A 134 -2.43 -34.89 -14.42
N VAL A 135 -2.52 -34.89 -13.09
CA VAL A 135 -3.42 -35.77 -12.33
C VAL A 135 -4.17 -34.93 -11.30
N SER A 136 -5.51 -34.89 -11.39
CA SER A 136 -6.34 -34.28 -10.35
C SER A 136 -6.34 -35.11 -9.08
N ALA A 137 -6.20 -34.46 -7.93
CA ALA A 137 -6.33 -35.08 -6.61
C ALA A 137 -7.62 -35.92 -6.49
N LEU A 138 -8.74 -35.44 -7.05
CA LEU A 138 -10.01 -36.15 -7.04
C LEU A 138 -10.02 -37.46 -7.85
N HIS A 139 -9.16 -37.56 -8.87
CA HIS A 139 -9.01 -38.77 -9.70
C HIS A 139 -7.85 -39.67 -9.23
N ALA A 140 -7.07 -39.22 -8.25
CA ALA A 140 -6.01 -40.00 -7.62
C ALA A 140 -6.44 -40.70 -6.33
N LEU A 141 -7.72 -40.60 -5.94
CA LEU A 141 -8.22 -41.18 -4.68
C LEU A 141 -8.13 -42.71 -4.67
N ASN A 142 -7.83 -43.28 -3.50
CA ASN A 142 -7.86 -44.72 -3.29
C ASN A 142 -9.31 -45.27 -3.30
N ASP A 143 -9.52 -46.49 -3.80
CA ASP A 143 -10.85 -47.12 -3.93
C ASP A 143 -11.60 -47.28 -2.57
N THR A 144 -10.88 -47.22 -1.44
CA THR A 144 -11.44 -47.33 -0.08
C THR A 144 -11.94 -46.01 0.52
N THR A 145 -11.77 -44.90 -0.19
CA THR A 145 -12.07 -43.56 0.34
C THR A 145 -13.53 -43.20 0.07
N SER A 146 -14.39 -43.33 1.09
CA SER A 146 -15.72 -42.70 1.04
C SER A 146 -15.53 -41.19 1.03
N VAL A 147 -15.90 -40.53 -0.08
CA VAL A 147 -15.80 -39.07 -0.26
C VAL A 147 -16.80 -38.36 0.67
N LYS A 148 -16.46 -38.30 1.96
CA LYS A 148 -17.17 -37.48 2.95
C LYS A 148 -16.52 -36.11 3.13
N ASP A 149 -15.25 -35.96 2.79
CA ASP A 149 -14.54 -34.68 2.87
C ASP A 149 -14.53 -33.96 1.52
N MET A 150 -15.30 -32.87 1.43
CA MET A 150 -15.35 -32.02 0.23
C MET A 150 -14.01 -31.32 -0.07
N TYR A 151 -13.08 -31.30 0.90
CA TYR A 151 -11.80 -30.61 0.80
C TYR A 151 -10.62 -31.54 0.49
N VAL A 152 -10.89 -32.82 0.18
CA VAL A 152 -9.81 -33.77 -0.19
C VAL A 152 -9.01 -33.28 -1.40
N GLY A 153 -9.63 -32.49 -2.29
CA GLY A 153 -8.96 -31.85 -3.42
C GLY A 153 -7.83 -30.89 -3.05
N GLU A 154 -7.74 -30.45 -1.78
CA GLU A 154 -6.70 -29.54 -1.30
C GLU A 154 -5.36 -30.23 -0.99
N CYS A 155 -5.27 -31.55 -1.19
CA CYS A 155 -4.05 -32.34 -1.06
C CYS A 155 -3.42 -32.30 0.36
N GLN A 156 -4.22 -32.27 1.42
CA GLN A 156 -3.71 -32.09 2.78
C GLN A 156 -3.25 -33.39 3.47
N ASP A 157 -3.57 -34.57 2.94
CA ASP A 157 -3.16 -35.87 3.50
C ASP A 157 -2.87 -36.88 2.38
N SER A 158 -1.67 -37.46 2.37
CA SER A 158 -1.23 -38.45 1.37
C SER A 158 -1.96 -39.79 1.44
N ASN A 159 -2.55 -40.17 2.58
CA ASN A 159 -3.22 -41.46 2.75
C ASN A 159 -4.45 -41.64 1.85
N TYR A 160 -5.03 -40.53 1.39
CA TYR A 160 -6.20 -40.55 0.52
C TYR A 160 -5.86 -40.83 -0.95
N PHE A 161 -4.60 -40.72 -1.35
CA PHE A 161 -4.19 -40.80 -2.75
C PHE A 161 -3.40 -42.06 -3.06
N SER A 162 -3.54 -42.56 -4.29
CA SER A 162 -2.76 -43.66 -4.84
C SER A 162 -1.40 -43.16 -5.30
N GLN A 163 -0.34 -43.64 -4.66
CA GLN A 163 1.03 -43.31 -5.04
C GLN A 163 1.33 -43.73 -6.49
N ASP A 164 0.84 -44.88 -6.94
CA ASP A 164 1.08 -45.38 -8.30
C ASP A 164 0.52 -44.44 -9.39
N ILE A 165 -0.55 -43.71 -9.08
CA ILE A 165 -1.16 -42.74 -10.00
C ILE A 165 -0.38 -41.42 -9.99
N VAL A 166 0.08 -40.97 -8.82
CA VAL A 166 0.66 -39.64 -8.62
C VAL A 166 2.17 -39.60 -8.89
N GLN A 167 2.89 -40.70 -8.64
CA GLN A 167 4.33 -40.77 -8.75
C GLN A 167 4.81 -40.36 -10.15
N GLY A 168 5.74 -39.41 -10.20
CA GLY A 168 6.31 -38.88 -11.43
C GLY A 168 5.37 -37.98 -12.25
N ASN A 169 4.20 -37.60 -11.72
CA ASN A 169 3.23 -36.74 -12.39
C ASN A 169 3.03 -35.41 -11.63
N LEU A 170 2.41 -34.42 -12.29
CA LEU A 170 2.01 -33.16 -11.67
C LEU A 170 0.66 -33.33 -10.99
N LEU A 171 0.61 -33.10 -9.68
CA LEU A 171 -0.60 -33.19 -8.88
C LEU A 171 -1.37 -31.87 -8.92
N ILE A 172 -2.63 -31.90 -9.39
CA ILE A 172 -3.53 -30.75 -9.38
C ILE A 172 -4.31 -30.73 -8.06
N CYS A 173 -4.14 -29.65 -7.30
CA CYS A 173 -4.80 -29.41 -6.02
C CYS A 173 -5.68 -28.16 -6.09
N SER A 174 -6.83 -28.19 -5.41
CA SER A 174 -7.63 -26.99 -5.21
C SER A 174 -7.08 -26.17 -4.04
N TYR A 175 -7.35 -24.87 -4.04
CA TYR A 175 -7.27 -24.08 -2.82
C TYR A 175 -8.58 -23.31 -2.59
N SER A 176 -9.09 -23.37 -1.35
CA SER A 176 -10.37 -22.78 -0.94
C SER A 176 -10.22 -21.77 0.20
N ILE A 177 -11.34 -21.34 0.80
CA ILE A 177 -11.38 -20.52 2.02
C ILE A 177 -10.60 -21.15 3.19
N ARG A 178 -10.39 -22.47 3.21
CA ARG A 178 -9.60 -23.12 4.26
C ARG A 178 -8.15 -22.66 4.30
N PHE A 179 -7.58 -22.25 3.16
CA PHE A 179 -6.25 -21.64 3.12
C PHE A 179 -6.25 -20.26 3.79
N VAL A 180 -7.36 -19.51 3.68
CA VAL A 180 -7.54 -18.22 4.36
C VAL A 180 -7.64 -18.41 5.87
N LEU A 181 -8.36 -19.46 6.31
CA LEU A 181 -8.56 -19.78 7.71
C LEU A 181 -7.36 -20.50 8.35
N GLY A 182 -6.31 -20.81 7.57
CA GLY A 182 -5.16 -21.58 8.04
C GLY A 182 -5.46 -23.06 8.35
N LEU A 183 -6.61 -23.58 7.88
CA LEU A 183 -7.01 -24.98 8.02
C LEU A 183 -6.39 -25.90 6.96
N SER A 184 -5.86 -25.30 5.89
CA SER A 184 -5.14 -25.96 4.81
C SER A 184 -3.96 -25.11 4.41
N THR A 185 -2.84 -25.72 4.04
CA THR A 185 -1.60 -24.97 3.73
C THR A 185 -0.92 -25.48 2.47
N ILE A 186 -0.20 -24.58 1.79
CA ILE A 186 0.67 -24.95 0.67
C ILE A 186 1.75 -25.91 1.14
N LYS A 187 2.33 -25.66 2.31
CA LYS A 187 3.37 -26.52 2.90
C LYS A 187 2.90 -27.97 3.04
N GLN A 188 1.74 -28.18 3.66
CA GLN A 188 1.16 -29.51 3.81
C GLN A 188 0.86 -30.16 2.46
N ALA A 189 0.36 -29.41 1.48
CA ALA A 189 0.14 -29.93 0.13
C ALA A 189 1.45 -30.32 -0.58
N LEU A 190 2.53 -29.56 -0.38
CA LEU A 190 3.86 -29.91 -0.88
C LEU A 190 4.43 -31.15 -0.19
N GLU A 191 4.19 -31.32 1.11
CA GLU A 191 4.56 -32.54 1.85
C GLU A 191 3.80 -33.77 1.34
N THR A 192 2.49 -33.65 1.11
CA THR A 192 1.66 -34.69 0.47
C THR A 192 2.22 -35.07 -0.90
N ALA A 193 2.49 -34.08 -1.76
CA ALA A 193 3.04 -34.31 -3.09
C ALA A 193 4.41 -34.99 -3.04
N LYS A 194 5.26 -34.59 -2.08
CA LYS A 194 6.57 -35.22 -1.84
C LYS A 194 6.42 -36.68 -1.40
N ASN A 195 5.52 -36.98 -0.47
CA ASN A 195 5.27 -38.34 0.02
C ASN A 195 4.78 -39.26 -1.10
N LEU A 196 4.02 -38.71 -2.05
CA LEU A 196 3.52 -39.43 -3.23
C LEU A 196 4.53 -39.46 -4.40
N SER A 197 5.74 -38.91 -4.22
CA SER A 197 6.76 -38.80 -5.28
C SER A 197 6.26 -38.07 -6.54
N ALA A 198 5.40 -37.06 -6.38
CA ALA A 198 4.93 -36.22 -7.47
C ALA A 198 6.09 -35.41 -8.09
N ALA A 199 6.01 -35.13 -9.39
CA ALA A 199 6.95 -34.27 -10.09
C ALA A 199 6.79 -32.78 -9.72
N GLY A 200 5.63 -32.39 -9.20
CA GLY A 200 5.30 -31.02 -8.84
C GLY A 200 3.81 -30.84 -8.55
N VAL A 201 3.41 -29.61 -8.24
CA VAL A 201 2.04 -29.28 -7.80
C VAL A 201 1.46 -28.10 -8.57
N VAL A 202 0.20 -28.20 -8.97
CA VAL A 202 -0.55 -27.14 -9.63
C VAL A 202 -1.75 -26.79 -8.76
N PHE A 203 -1.74 -25.58 -8.16
CA PHE A 203 -2.87 -25.09 -7.38
C PHE A 203 -3.82 -24.29 -8.27
N TYR A 204 -5.10 -24.65 -8.27
CA TYR A 204 -6.16 -23.89 -8.92
C TYR A 204 -7.13 -23.31 -7.90
N MET A 205 -7.68 -22.15 -8.22
CA MET A 205 -8.61 -21.43 -7.36
C MET A 205 -9.99 -22.07 -7.42
N ASP A 206 -10.55 -22.42 -6.27
CA ASP A 206 -11.96 -22.77 -6.19
C ASP A 206 -12.82 -21.53 -6.56
N PRO A 207 -13.78 -21.64 -7.50
CA PRO A 207 -14.60 -20.52 -7.95
C PRO A 207 -15.45 -19.87 -6.85
N PHE A 208 -15.67 -20.54 -5.71
CA PHE A 208 -16.40 -19.98 -4.56
C PHE A 208 -15.55 -19.07 -3.67
N VAL A 209 -14.22 -19.02 -3.88
CA VAL A 209 -13.36 -18.05 -3.21
C VAL A 209 -13.36 -16.76 -4.02
N ILE A 210 -13.78 -15.63 -3.43
CA ILE A 210 -13.74 -14.32 -4.08
C ILE A 210 -12.83 -13.39 -3.27
N GLY A 211 -11.91 -12.72 -3.95
CA GLY A 211 -11.14 -11.60 -3.36
C GLY A 211 -9.93 -11.99 -2.51
N PHE A 212 -9.58 -13.28 -2.41
CA PHE A 212 -8.37 -13.73 -1.72
C PHE A 212 -7.32 -14.23 -2.71
N GLN A 213 -6.12 -13.66 -2.62
CA GLN A 213 -4.93 -14.15 -3.31
C GLN A 213 -3.92 -14.65 -2.28
N ILE A 214 -3.44 -15.88 -2.45
CA ILE A 214 -2.39 -16.41 -1.59
C ILE A 214 -1.10 -15.65 -1.88
N ASN A 215 -0.41 -15.20 -0.82
CA ASN A 215 0.93 -14.64 -0.95
C ASN A 215 1.85 -15.65 -1.64
N PRO A 216 2.78 -15.22 -2.52
CA PRO A 216 3.75 -16.13 -3.11
C PRO A 216 4.58 -16.82 -2.02
N VAL A 217 4.35 -18.12 -1.84
CA VAL A 217 5.11 -18.94 -0.88
C VAL A 217 6.28 -19.60 -1.62
N PRO A 218 7.48 -19.66 -1.02
CA PRO A 218 8.56 -20.51 -1.49
C PRO A 218 8.13 -21.97 -1.58
N MET A 219 8.32 -22.60 -2.74
CA MET A 219 8.08 -24.04 -2.93
C MET A 219 9.38 -24.74 -3.28
N ARG A 220 9.67 -25.85 -2.59
CA ARG A 220 10.87 -26.68 -2.84
C ARG A 220 10.67 -27.72 -3.95
N LEU A 221 9.45 -27.86 -4.45
CA LEU A 221 9.08 -28.69 -5.61
C LEU A 221 8.62 -27.78 -6.75
N PRO A 222 8.70 -28.25 -8.01
CA PRO A 222 8.09 -27.54 -9.12
C PRO A 222 6.63 -27.23 -8.83
N GLY A 223 6.23 -25.98 -9.00
CA GLY A 223 4.96 -25.53 -8.46
C GLY A 223 4.42 -24.25 -9.09
N ILE A 224 3.11 -24.12 -9.11
CA ILE A 224 2.41 -22.91 -9.56
C ILE A 224 1.09 -22.76 -8.82
N ILE A 225 0.72 -21.51 -8.52
CA ILE A 225 -0.60 -21.12 -8.02
C ILE A 225 -1.28 -20.29 -9.10
N ILE A 226 -2.46 -20.70 -9.54
CA ILE A 226 -3.27 -19.96 -10.51
C ILE A 226 -4.26 -19.09 -9.72
N PRO A 227 -4.03 -17.76 -9.61
CA PRO A 227 -4.81 -16.89 -8.74
C PRO A 227 -6.16 -16.44 -9.35
N SER A 228 -6.45 -16.88 -10.58
CA SER A 228 -7.59 -16.44 -11.38
C SER A 228 -8.60 -17.58 -11.51
N PRO A 229 -9.88 -17.36 -11.11
CA PRO A 229 -10.93 -18.36 -11.30
C PRO A 229 -11.17 -18.72 -12.77
N ASP A 230 -11.01 -17.75 -13.69
CA ASP A 230 -11.22 -18.00 -15.11
C ASP A 230 -10.06 -18.81 -15.71
N ASP A 231 -8.82 -18.51 -15.34
CA ASP A 231 -7.66 -19.32 -15.74
C ASP A 231 -7.71 -20.72 -15.13
N SER A 232 -8.22 -20.84 -13.90
CA SER A 232 -8.47 -22.13 -13.25
C SER A 232 -9.50 -22.96 -14.03
N LYS A 233 -10.57 -22.34 -14.56
CA LYS A 233 -11.54 -23.04 -15.45
C LYS A 233 -10.87 -23.53 -16.72
N ILE A 234 -9.99 -22.75 -17.34
CA ILE A 234 -9.25 -23.15 -18.56
C ILE A 234 -8.42 -24.41 -18.28
N LEU A 235 -7.66 -24.42 -17.18
CA LEU A 235 -6.88 -25.61 -16.76
C LEU A 235 -7.78 -26.84 -16.59
N LEU A 236 -8.88 -26.70 -15.84
CA LEU A 236 -9.78 -27.82 -15.54
C LEU A 236 -10.53 -28.33 -16.78
N GLN A 237 -10.91 -27.46 -17.70
CA GLN A 237 -11.52 -27.84 -18.97
C GLN A 237 -10.54 -28.63 -19.83
N TYR A 238 -9.30 -28.15 -19.96
CA TYR A 238 -8.24 -28.88 -20.66
C TYR A 238 -8.01 -30.27 -20.04
N TYR A 239 -7.84 -30.32 -18.72
CA TYR A 239 -7.65 -31.57 -17.99
C TYR A 239 -8.78 -32.57 -18.25
N ASN A 240 -10.04 -32.15 -18.06
CA ASN A 240 -11.21 -33.01 -18.23
C ASN A 240 -11.41 -33.50 -19.67
N SER A 241 -11.17 -32.63 -20.66
CA SER A 241 -11.26 -32.99 -22.08
C SER A 241 -10.19 -33.99 -22.53
N SER A 242 -9.09 -34.10 -21.77
CA SER A 242 -7.97 -34.99 -22.07
C SER A 242 -8.05 -36.33 -21.32
N LEU A 243 -9.12 -36.59 -20.57
CA LEU A 243 -9.32 -37.87 -19.90
C LEU A 243 -9.82 -38.93 -20.87
N VAL A 244 -9.15 -40.08 -20.92
CA VAL A 244 -9.63 -41.25 -21.65
C VAL A 244 -10.41 -42.13 -20.67
N ARG A 245 -11.68 -42.36 -20.97
CA ARG A 245 -12.58 -43.19 -20.16
C ARG A 245 -13.01 -44.42 -20.93
N ASP A 246 -13.13 -45.54 -20.22
CA ASP A 246 -13.78 -46.72 -20.75
C ASP A 246 -15.27 -46.42 -21.01
N GLU A 247 -15.77 -46.76 -22.20
CA GLU A 247 -17.13 -46.41 -22.62
C GLU A 247 -18.22 -47.08 -21.75
N LEU A 248 -17.94 -48.26 -21.20
CA LEU A 248 -18.91 -49.06 -20.45
C LEU A 248 -18.86 -48.75 -18.96
N ALA A 249 -17.65 -48.73 -18.37
CA ALA A 249 -17.46 -48.52 -16.93
C ALA A 249 -17.40 -47.03 -16.55
N LYS A 250 -17.25 -46.11 -17.51
CA LYS A 250 -16.94 -44.67 -17.31
C LYS A 250 -15.71 -44.41 -16.42
N LYS A 251 -14.91 -45.44 -16.15
CA LYS A 251 -13.67 -45.38 -15.37
C LYS A 251 -12.57 -44.76 -16.22
N ILE A 252 -11.72 -43.95 -15.60
CA ILE A 252 -10.56 -43.35 -16.27
C ILE A 252 -9.54 -44.47 -16.52
N VAL A 253 -9.12 -44.64 -17.77
CA VAL A 253 -8.12 -45.63 -18.18
C VAL A 253 -6.78 -44.98 -18.52
N LYS A 254 -6.77 -43.68 -18.86
CA LYS A 254 -5.54 -42.93 -19.12
C LYS A 254 -5.73 -41.43 -18.86
N PHE A 255 -4.71 -40.81 -18.27
CA PHE A 255 -4.58 -39.37 -18.15
C PHE A 255 -3.82 -38.83 -19.38
N GLY A 256 -4.50 -38.10 -20.27
CA GLY A 256 -3.91 -37.57 -21.50
C GLY A 256 -3.40 -36.12 -21.40
N ALA A 257 -3.78 -35.41 -20.33
CA ALA A 257 -3.35 -34.04 -20.10
C ALA A 257 -1.88 -34.01 -19.68
N VAL A 258 -1.08 -33.15 -20.31
CA VAL A 258 0.33 -32.91 -19.94
C VAL A 258 0.59 -31.42 -19.80
N ALA A 259 1.55 -31.05 -18.97
CA ALA A 259 1.98 -29.67 -18.81
C ALA A 259 3.42 -29.56 -18.32
N CYS A 260 4.03 -28.40 -18.54
CA CYS A 260 5.30 -28.01 -17.94
C CYS A 260 5.15 -26.68 -17.18
N ILE A 261 5.89 -26.53 -16.08
CA ILE A 261 5.89 -25.33 -15.25
C ILE A 261 7.15 -24.54 -15.56
N SER A 262 7.00 -23.25 -15.88
CA SER A 262 8.14 -22.38 -16.23
C SER A 262 9.01 -22.03 -15.02
N GLY A 263 8.44 -22.01 -13.82
CA GLY A 263 9.12 -21.67 -12.57
C GLY A 263 9.15 -20.16 -12.32
N GLY A 264 9.14 -19.77 -11.04
CA GLY A 264 9.00 -18.39 -10.57
C GLY A 264 10.12 -17.91 -9.65
N ILE A 265 11.28 -18.59 -9.60
CA ILE A 265 12.41 -18.21 -8.71
C ILE A 265 13.30 -17.10 -9.26
N LYS A 266 13.28 -16.87 -10.57
CA LYS A 266 14.08 -15.82 -11.21
C LYS A 266 13.28 -14.54 -11.27
N ALA A 267 13.80 -13.49 -10.65
CA ALA A 267 13.22 -12.16 -10.77
C ALA A 267 13.39 -11.63 -12.20
N ASN A 268 12.32 -11.05 -12.73
CA ASN A 268 12.31 -10.19 -13.91
C ASN A 268 11.98 -8.76 -13.47
N PHE A 269 12.29 -7.77 -14.31
CA PHE A 269 12.08 -6.37 -14.00
C PHE A 269 11.06 -5.75 -14.96
N SER A 270 9.92 -5.32 -14.40
CA SER A 270 8.87 -4.61 -15.11
C SER A 270 9.33 -3.22 -15.50
N HIS A 271 9.02 -2.84 -16.74
CA HIS A 271 9.22 -1.49 -17.23
C HIS A 271 8.09 -0.53 -16.85
N SER A 272 7.03 -1.00 -16.16
CA SER A 272 5.82 -0.21 -15.83
C SER A 272 5.69 0.10 -14.34
N ALA A 273 6.81 0.14 -13.62
CA ALA A 273 6.88 0.40 -12.19
C ALA A 273 7.40 1.82 -11.88
N PRO A 274 6.96 2.44 -10.77
CA PRO A 274 6.07 1.87 -9.78
C PRO A 274 4.60 1.93 -10.19
N LYS A 275 3.78 1.08 -9.59
CA LYS A 275 2.33 1.02 -9.81
C LYS A 275 1.61 0.97 -8.47
N ILE A 276 0.56 1.77 -8.29
CA ILE A 276 -0.16 1.77 -7.02
C ILE A 276 -1.06 0.55 -6.92
N MET A 277 -0.92 -0.18 -5.82
CA MET A 277 -1.62 -1.44 -5.62
C MET A 277 -3.09 -1.23 -5.32
N TYR A 278 -3.96 -2.14 -5.81
CA TYR A 278 -5.40 -2.06 -5.62
C TYR A 278 -5.80 -1.99 -4.13
N TYR A 279 -5.09 -2.72 -3.26
CA TYR A 279 -5.39 -2.74 -1.83
C TYR A 279 -4.97 -1.45 -1.11
N SER A 280 -4.06 -0.66 -1.65
CA SER A 280 -3.60 0.57 -0.98
C SER A 280 -4.78 1.50 -0.78
N ALA A 281 -5.06 1.85 0.48
CA ALA A 281 -6.17 2.75 0.81
C ALA A 281 -6.01 4.11 0.13
N ARG A 282 -7.16 4.72 -0.21
CA ARG A 282 -7.28 5.95 -0.99
C ARG A 282 -7.85 7.08 -0.15
N GLY A 283 -7.40 8.30 -0.44
CA GLY A 283 -8.11 9.50 -0.04
C GLY A 283 -9.44 9.68 -0.80
N PRO A 284 -10.11 10.84 -0.66
CA PRO A 284 -9.78 11.90 0.30
C PRO A 284 -9.90 11.43 1.75
N ASP A 285 -9.27 12.18 2.64
CA ASP A 285 -9.34 11.95 4.07
C ASP A 285 -10.74 12.30 4.60
N PRO A 286 -11.44 11.40 5.31
CA PRO A 286 -12.70 11.75 5.95
C PRO A 286 -12.47 12.63 7.18
N GLU A 287 -13.14 13.78 7.22
CA GLU A 287 -13.07 14.73 8.34
C GLU A 287 -13.61 14.10 9.62
N ASP A 288 -14.74 13.39 9.54
CA ASP A 288 -15.43 12.80 10.67
C ASP A 288 -16.12 11.46 10.34
N SER A 289 -16.97 10.98 11.25
CA SER A 289 -17.74 9.76 11.05
C SER A 289 -18.81 9.83 9.96
N PHE A 290 -19.22 11.04 9.54
CA PHE A 290 -20.24 11.30 8.52
C PHE A 290 -19.68 11.36 7.10
N LEU A 291 -18.38 11.11 6.91
CA LEU A 291 -17.70 11.06 5.61
C LEU A 291 -17.59 12.41 4.90
N ASP A 292 -17.71 13.53 5.61
CA ASP A 292 -17.35 14.82 5.05
C ASP A 292 -15.87 14.85 4.68
N ASP A 293 -15.53 15.61 3.63
CA ASP A 293 -14.17 15.64 3.08
C ASP A 293 -13.28 16.56 3.91
N ALA A 294 -12.19 16.04 4.46
CA ALA A 294 -11.20 16.85 5.15
C ALA A 294 -10.35 17.67 4.17
N GLU A 295 -9.79 18.77 4.67
CA GLU A 295 -8.89 19.66 3.92
C GLU A 295 -7.41 19.23 4.03
N ILE A 296 -7.15 17.94 4.22
CA ILE A 296 -5.81 17.35 4.39
C ILE A 296 -5.61 16.25 3.33
N LEU A 297 -4.47 16.30 2.61
CA LEU A 297 -4.15 15.29 1.60
C LEU A 297 -3.71 13.98 2.27
N LYS A 298 -4.38 12.87 1.92
CA LYS A 298 -3.95 11.51 2.25
C LYS A 298 -4.04 10.56 1.04
N PRO A 299 -3.13 9.58 0.91
CA PRO A 299 -1.90 9.41 1.71
C PRO A 299 -0.91 10.55 1.46
N ASN A 300 0.17 10.65 2.23
CA ASN A 300 1.20 11.67 2.02
C ASN A 300 2.16 11.31 0.87
N ILE A 301 2.51 10.02 0.77
CA ILE A 301 3.42 9.46 -0.24
C ILE A 301 3.13 7.97 -0.47
N VAL A 302 3.71 7.37 -1.51
CA VAL A 302 3.77 5.91 -1.68
C VAL A 302 5.20 5.38 -1.72
N ALA A 303 5.37 4.14 -1.27
CA ALA A 303 6.64 3.43 -1.26
C ALA A 303 6.45 1.94 -1.62
N PRO A 304 7.53 1.18 -1.86
CA PRO A 304 7.45 -0.26 -2.11
C PRO A 304 6.70 -0.99 -1.00
N GLY A 305 5.56 -1.59 -1.34
CA GLY A 305 4.71 -2.32 -0.40
C GLY A 305 4.18 -3.64 -0.95
N ASN A 306 4.47 -3.99 -2.20
CA ASN A 306 4.04 -5.23 -2.81
C ASN A 306 5.18 -6.25 -2.88
N PHE A 307 4.94 -7.47 -2.43
CA PHE A 307 5.91 -8.59 -2.52
C PHE A 307 7.31 -8.23 -2.00
N ILE A 308 7.33 -7.65 -0.81
CA ILE A 308 8.54 -7.25 -0.10
C ILE A 308 9.08 -8.46 0.66
N TRP A 309 10.34 -8.79 0.39
CA TRP A 309 11.11 -9.77 1.15
C TRP A 309 11.64 -9.14 2.44
N ALA A 310 11.34 -9.76 3.58
CA ALA A 310 11.86 -9.33 4.87
C ALA A 310 12.11 -10.53 5.79
N ALA A 311 12.88 -10.30 6.87
CA ALA A 311 13.13 -11.30 7.89
C ALA A 311 11.81 -11.78 8.51
N TRP A 312 11.74 -13.08 8.78
CA TRP A 312 10.60 -13.74 9.39
C TRP A 312 11.07 -14.65 10.53
N SER A 313 10.25 -14.78 11.57
CA SER A 313 10.55 -15.69 12.65
C SER A 313 10.18 -17.11 12.24
N SER A 314 11.14 -18.03 12.23
CA SER A 314 10.87 -19.46 11.98
C SER A 314 9.91 -20.07 13.01
N ARG A 315 9.79 -19.44 14.19
CA ARG A 315 8.84 -19.79 15.26
C ARG A 315 7.56 -18.93 15.23
N GLY A 316 7.41 -18.07 14.22
CA GLY A 316 6.22 -17.25 14.03
C GLY A 316 5.02 -18.15 13.75
N THR A 317 3.89 -17.87 14.41
CA THR A 317 2.66 -18.65 14.22
C THR A 317 1.56 -17.84 13.54
N ASP A 318 1.87 -16.61 13.12
CA ASP A 318 0.90 -15.65 12.58
C ASP A 318 0.57 -15.91 11.10
N SER A 319 1.47 -16.60 10.38
CA SER A 319 1.28 -17.00 8.99
C SER A 319 1.79 -18.43 8.80
N VAL A 320 0.86 -19.38 8.76
CA VAL A 320 1.15 -20.82 8.67
C VAL A 320 1.91 -21.19 7.41
N GLU A 321 1.75 -20.39 6.35
CA GLU A 321 2.42 -20.56 5.07
C GLU A 321 3.92 -20.28 5.11
N PHE A 322 4.41 -19.56 6.13
CA PHE A 322 5.84 -19.25 6.33
C PHE A 322 6.41 -19.96 7.56
N GLN A 323 5.75 -21.00 8.07
CA GLN A 323 6.25 -21.77 9.20
C GLN A 323 7.58 -22.45 8.86
N ASP A 324 8.57 -22.28 9.75
CA ASP A 324 9.97 -22.70 9.60
C ASP A 324 10.79 -21.92 8.54
N GLU A 325 10.22 -20.87 7.95
CA GLU A 325 10.94 -19.99 7.03
C GLU A 325 11.61 -18.83 7.80
N ALA A 326 12.80 -18.43 7.34
CA ALA A 326 13.56 -17.30 7.91
C ALA A 326 13.25 -15.97 7.22
N PHE A 327 12.57 -16.02 6.08
CA PHE A 327 12.16 -14.86 5.30
C PHE A 327 10.75 -15.09 4.76
N ALA A 328 9.98 -14.02 4.68
CA ALA A 328 8.65 -14.02 4.10
C ALA A 328 8.55 -12.93 3.04
N MET A 329 7.76 -13.21 2.00
CA MET A 329 7.36 -12.23 1.00
C MET A 329 5.93 -11.80 1.30
N MET A 330 5.76 -10.53 1.65
CA MET A 330 4.46 -9.99 2.05
C MET A 330 4.10 -8.72 1.29
N SER A 331 2.81 -8.43 1.25
CA SER A 331 2.24 -7.24 0.63
C SER A 331 1.40 -6.45 1.62
N GLY A 332 1.44 -5.13 1.50
CA GLY A 332 0.64 -4.22 2.31
C GLY A 332 1.28 -2.84 2.47
N THR A 333 0.46 -1.87 2.84
CA THR A 333 0.95 -0.56 3.32
C THR A 333 1.81 -0.70 4.58
N SER A 334 1.62 -1.78 5.34
CA SER A 334 2.47 -2.22 6.45
C SER A 334 3.93 -2.47 6.04
N MET A 335 4.21 -2.82 4.78
CA MET A 335 5.56 -3.00 4.24
C MET A 335 6.09 -1.70 3.63
N ALA A 336 5.21 -0.81 3.16
CA ALA A 336 5.60 0.50 2.62
C ALA A 336 6.03 1.49 3.72
N ALA A 337 5.32 1.54 4.85
CA ALA A 337 5.64 2.41 5.98
C ALA A 337 7.10 2.31 6.47
N PRO A 338 7.66 1.11 6.75
CA PRO A 338 9.04 1.00 7.23
C PRO A 338 10.10 1.44 6.20
N HIS A 339 9.81 1.38 4.89
CA HIS A 339 10.71 1.98 3.89
C HIS A 339 10.84 3.48 4.11
N VAL A 340 9.73 4.18 4.30
CA VAL A 340 9.71 5.63 4.55
C VAL A 340 10.33 5.97 5.90
N ALA A 341 10.12 5.14 6.93
CA ALA A 341 10.79 5.31 8.22
C ALA A 341 12.33 5.20 8.09
N GLY A 342 12.83 4.25 7.30
CA GLY A 342 14.27 4.14 7.01
C GLY A 342 14.82 5.36 6.25
N LEU A 343 14.06 5.90 5.30
CA LEU A 343 14.43 7.13 4.58
C LEU A 343 14.40 8.37 5.49
N ALA A 344 13.41 8.46 6.37
CA ALA A 344 13.36 9.50 7.38
C ALA A 344 14.59 9.46 8.30
N ALA A 345 15.08 8.26 8.65
CA ALA A 345 16.30 8.12 9.44
C ALA A 345 17.54 8.63 8.69
N LEU A 346 17.64 8.38 7.38
CA LEU A 346 18.70 8.97 6.54
C LEU A 346 18.62 10.49 6.48
N ILE A 347 17.41 11.05 6.36
CA ILE A 347 17.19 12.50 6.38
C ILE A 347 17.60 13.09 7.73
N LYS A 348 17.17 12.50 8.86
CA LYS A 348 17.58 12.96 10.20
C LYS A 348 19.09 12.82 10.43
N GLN A 349 19.74 11.80 9.88
CA GLN A 349 21.20 11.69 9.96
C GLN A 349 21.90 12.84 9.21
N LYS A 350 21.40 13.24 8.04
CA LYS A 350 21.95 14.37 7.27
C LYS A 350 21.58 15.72 7.89
N PHE A 351 20.37 15.84 8.42
CA PHE A 351 19.81 17.06 9.01
C PHE A 351 19.27 16.78 10.43
N PRO A 352 20.14 16.71 11.45
CA PRO A 352 19.74 16.33 12.81
C PRO A 352 18.74 17.26 13.48
N THR A 353 18.65 18.51 13.02
CA THR A 353 17.76 19.53 13.58
C THR A 353 16.43 19.65 12.83
N PHE A 354 16.18 18.82 11.82
CA PHE A 354 14.90 18.85 11.12
C PHE A 354 13.76 18.46 12.06
N SER A 355 12.71 19.28 12.05
CA SER A 355 11.44 18.94 12.67
C SER A 355 10.80 17.73 11.94
N PRO A 356 9.81 17.07 12.56
CA PRO A 356 8.99 16.08 11.86
C PRO A 356 8.38 16.60 10.55
N SER A 357 7.92 17.85 10.51
CA SER A 357 7.37 18.44 9.29
C SER A 357 8.42 18.66 8.21
N ALA A 358 9.63 19.10 8.59
CA ALA A 358 10.74 19.28 7.65
C ALA A 358 11.13 17.96 6.99
N VAL A 359 11.17 16.85 7.75
CA VAL A 359 11.41 15.50 7.22
C VAL A 359 10.31 15.10 6.25
N GLY A 360 9.04 15.26 6.64
CA GLY A 360 7.89 14.97 5.78
C GLY A 360 7.88 15.81 4.50
N SER A 361 8.24 17.09 4.60
CA SER A 361 8.36 17.99 3.46
C SER A 361 9.42 17.54 2.47
N ALA A 362 10.61 17.18 2.94
CA ALA A 362 11.69 16.71 2.09
C ALA A 362 11.25 15.46 1.30
N LEU A 363 10.60 14.50 1.97
CA LEU A 363 10.06 13.31 1.32
C LEU A 363 8.96 13.62 0.28
N SER A 364 8.01 14.48 0.64
CA SER A 364 6.86 14.81 -0.20
C SER A 364 7.24 15.59 -1.45
N THR A 365 7.99 16.68 -1.28
CA THR A 365 8.23 17.65 -2.37
C THR A 365 9.14 17.11 -3.47
N THR A 366 9.97 16.11 -3.17
CA THR A 366 10.93 15.50 -4.10
C THR A 366 10.46 14.15 -4.66
N ALA A 367 9.22 13.74 -4.36
CA ALA A 367 8.67 12.47 -4.82
C ALA A 367 8.53 12.43 -6.36
N SER A 368 8.79 11.25 -6.95
CA SER A 368 8.61 11.01 -8.38
C SER A 368 7.13 10.86 -8.72
N LEU A 369 6.73 11.45 -9.84
CA LEU A 369 5.41 11.24 -10.43
C LEU A 369 5.36 10.20 -11.53
N TYR A 370 6.54 9.76 -11.97
CA TYR A 370 6.69 9.03 -13.21
C TYR A 370 7.18 7.62 -12.93
N GLU A 371 6.69 6.69 -13.74
CA GLU A 371 7.29 5.37 -13.86
C GLU A 371 8.59 5.43 -14.64
N ARG A 372 9.35 4.34 -14.63
CA ARG A 372 10.73 4.28 -15.15
C ARG A 372 10.87 4.76 -16.60
N ASN A 373 9.87 4.58 -17.46
CA ASN A 373 9.89 5.03 -18.86
C ASN A 373 9.38 6.47 -19.05
N GLY A 374 9.07 7.19 -17.96
CA GLY A 374 8.62 8.59 -18.00
C GLY A 374 7.11 8.77 -18.15
N GLY A 375 6.32 7.69 -18.23
CA GLY A 375 4.87 7.75 -18.15
C GLY A 375 4.37 8.10 -16.74
N PRO A 376 3.07 8.43 -16.57
CA PRO A 376 2.50 8.63 -15.25
C PRO A 376 2.48 7.31 -14.46
N ILE A 377 2.69 7.39 -13.15
CA ILE A 377 2.42 6.26 -12.26
C ILE A 377 0.95 5.84 -12.41
N MET A 378 0.72 4.55 -12.64
CA MET A 378 -0.63 3.99 -12.79
C MET A 378 -1.15 3.45 -11.46
N ALA A 379 -2.46 3.55 -11.22
CA ALA A 379 -3.14 2.99 -10.05
C ALA A 379 -4.13 1.91 -10.47
N GLN A 380 -4.07 0.75 -9.81
CA GLN A 380 -5.04 -0.33 -10.01
C GLN A 380 -6.38 0.03 -9.37
N ARG A 381 -7.47 -0.21 -10.10
CA ARG A 381 -8.83 0.26 -9.77
C ARG A 381 -9.80 -0.86 -9.39
N ALA A 382 -9.42 -2.12 -9.50
CA ALA A 382 -10.27 -3.26 -9.16
C ALA A 382 -9.47 -4.37 -8.47
N TYR A 383 -10.16 -5.17 -7.65
CA TYR A 383 -9.62 -6.41 -7.08
C TYR A 383 -9.50 -7.53 -8.11
N THR A 384 -10.49 -7.63 -9.00
CA THR A 384 -10.51 -8.60 -10.09
C THR A 384 -9.69 -8.06 -11.25
N ASN A 385 -8.75 -8.87 -11.75
CA ASN A 385 -7.84 -8.53 -12.85
C ASN A 385 -7.25 -7.11 -12.71
N PRO A 386 -6.56 -6.81 -11.60
CA PRO A 386 -6.12 -5.46 -11.25
C PRO A 386 -5.20 -4.86 -12.33
N ASP A 387 -4.51 -5.70 -13.11
CA ASP A 387 -3.65 -5.25 -14.18
C ASP A 387 -4.36 -4.80 -15.46
N LEU A 388 -5.60 -5.24 -15.68
CA LEU A 388 -6.44 -4.82 -16.81
C LEU A 388 -7.22 -3.54 -16.51
N ASN A 389 -7.45 -3.21 -15.24
CA ASN A 389 -8.22 -2.04 -14.83
C ASN A 389 -7.34 -1.04 -14.06
N GLN A 390 -6.73 -0.13 -14.81
CA GLN A 390 -5.84 0.91 -14.29
C GLN A 390 -6.15 2.28 -14.89
N SER A 391 -5.82 3.33 -14.15
CA SER A 391 -5.77 4.70 -14.67
C SER A 391 -4.61 5.46 -14.04
N PRO A 392 -4.19 6.61 -14.60
CA PRO A 392 -3.17 7.44 -13.97
C PRO A 392 -3.50 7.71 -12.49
N ALA A 393 -2.49 7.61 -11.64
CA ALA A 393 -2.61 7.83 -10.21
C ALA A 393 -2.91 9.31 -9.93
N THR A 394 -3.89 9.54 -9.08
CA THR A 394 -4.27 10.86 -8.58
C THR A 394 -3.55 11.17 -7.28
N ALA A 395 -3.66 12.41 -6.79
CA ALA A 395 -3.12 12.75 -5.48
C ALA A 395 -3.75 11.93 -4.34
N PHE A 396 -5.00 11.47 -4.48
CA PHE A 396 -5.64 10.58 -3.50
C PHE A 396 -5.19 9.11 -3.59
N ASP A 397 -4.46 8.75 -4.65
CA ASP A 397 -3.85 7.42 -4.79
C ASP A 397 -2.43 7.37 -4.26
N MET A 398 -1.63 8.42 -4.52
CA MET A 398 -0.18 8.43 -4.29
C MET A 398 0.34 9.57 -3.41
N GLY A 399 -0.54 10.47 -2.96
CA GLY A 399 -0.14 11.69 -2.27
C GLY A 399 0.75 12.55 -3.15
N SER A 400 1.97 12.75 -2.70
CA SER A 400 2.98 13.54 -3.41
C SER A 400 3.65 12.78 -4.57
N GLY A 401 3.57 11.44 -4.58
CA GLY A 401 4.21 10.58 -5.57
C GLY A 401 4.91 9.38 -4.94
N PHE A 402 5.74 8.69 -5.72
CA PHE A 402 6.60 7.61 -5.26
C PHE A 402 7.91 8.15 -4.69
N VAL A 403 8.33 7.60 -3.56
CA VAL A 403 9.48 8.11 -2.82
C VAL A 403 10.78 8.11 -3.63
N ASN A 404 11.56 9.19 -3.52
CA ASN A 404 12.88 9.34 -4.13
C ASN A 404 13.91 9.66 -3.04
N ALA A 405 14.66 8.63 -2.64
CA ALA A 405 15.61 8.71 -1.53
C ALA A 405 16.72 9.75 -1.77
N THR A 406 17.28 9.78 -2.97
CA THR A 406 18.41 10.67 -3.31
C THR A 406 17.96 12.12 -3.31
N ALA A 407 16.83 12.42 -3.95
CA ALA A 407 16.32 13.79 -4.01
C ALA A 407 15.85 14.29 -2.63
N ALA A 408 15.27 13.43 -1.80
CA ALA A 408 14.82 13.81 -0.46
C ALA A 408 15.98 14.17 0.50
N LEU A 409 17.22 13.76 0.20
CA LEU A 409 18.41 14.19 0.93
C LEU A 409 18.88 15.59 0.51
N ASP A 410 18.39 16.15 -0.59
CA ASP A 410 18.73 17.50 -1.05
C ASP A 410 17.49 18.21 -1.61
N PRO A 411 16.50 18.54 -0.75
CA PRO A 411 15.21 19.04 -1.21
C PRO A 411 15.21 20.51 -1.64
N GLY A 412 16.28 21.27 -1.38
CA GLY A 412 16.36 22.71 -1.64
C GLY A 412 15.55 23.54 -0.64
N LEU A 413 14.22 23.41 -0.69
CA LEU A 413 13.27 24.08 0.19
C LEU A 413 12.47 23.08 1.04
N ILE A 414 12.04 23.51 2.21
CA ILE A 414 11.13 22.75 3.08
C ILE A 414 9.94 23.57 3.56
N PHE A 415 8.82 22.89 3.76
CA PHE A 415 7.63 23.36 4.43
C PHE A 415 7.71 22.90 5.88
N ASP A 416 8.00 23.83 6.78
CA ASP A 416 8.15 23.54 8.19
C ASP A 416 6.95 24.06 8.99
N MET A 417 6.59 23.33 10.04
CA MET A 417 5.56 23.70 11.00
C MET A 417 5.89 23.14 12.39
N SER A 418 5.34 23.78 13.39
CA SER A 418 5.55 23.48 14.80
C SER A 418 4.31 22.85 15.43
N TYR A 419 4.48 22.35 16.66
CA TYR A 419 3.36 21.90 17.50
C TYR A 419 2.28 22.99 17.70
N VAL A 420 2.67 24.27 17.69
CA VAL A 420 1.74 25.41 17.85
C VAL A 420 0.78 25.52 16.67
N ASP A 421 1.24 25.18 15.46
CA ASP A 421 0.41 25.19 14.25
C ASP A 421 -0.65 24.08 14.34
N TYR A 422 -0.28 22.88 14.79
CA TYR A 422 -1.24 21.80 15.05
C TYR A 422 -2.24 22.17 16.14
N MET A 423 -1.81 22.79 17.24
CA MET A 423 -2.73 23.28 18.27
C MET A 423 -3.69 24.34 17.73
N SER A 424 -3.19 25.26 16.90
CA SER A 424 -4.02 26.28 16.26
C SER A 424 -5.06 25.66 15.32
N PHE A 425 -4.67 24.65 14.54
CA PHE A 425 -5.59 23.86 13.72
C PHE A 425 -6.65 23.14 14.56
N LEU A 426 -6.24 22.40 15.60
CA LEU A 426 -7.18 21.69 16.47
C LEU A 426 -8.19 22.65 17.11
N CYS A 427 -7.73 23.81 17.58
CA CYS A 427 -8.58 24.83 18.18
C CYS A 427 -9.45 25.61 17.18
N GLY A 428 -9.17 25.52 15.88
CA GLY A 428 -10.01 26.08 14.83
C GLY A 428 -11.24 25.22 14.49
N ILE A 429 -11.25 23.95 14.93
CA ILE A 429 -12.38 23.04 14.73
C ILE A 429 -13.52 23.43 15.67
N ASN A 430 -14.71 23.63 15.13
CA ASN A 430 -15.86 24.07 15.93
C ASN A 430 -16.22 23.04 17.02
N GLY A 431 -16.29 23.49 18.28
CA GLY A 431 -16.62 22.66 19.43
C GLY A 431 -15.48 21.78 19.96
N SER A 432 -14.25 21.90 19.44
CA SER A 432 -13.12 21.05 19.85
C SER A 432 -12.47 21.43 21.18
N ALA A 433 -12.67 22.65 21.68
CA ALA A 433 -11.93 23.18 22.83
C ALA A 433 -11.94 22.27 24.08
N PRO A 434 -13.08 21.67 24.52
CA PRO A 434 -13.08 20.76 25.66
C PRO A 434 -12.28 19.47 25.39
N ILE A 435 -12.32 18.97 24.16
CA ILE A 435 -11.62 17.74 23.74
C ILE A 435 -10.11 17.99 23.68
N VAL A 436 -9.69 19.13 23.11
CA VAL A 436 -8.29 19.56 23.08
C VAL A 436 -7.75 19.72 24.49
N LEU A 437 -8.49 20.36 25.39
CA LEU A 437 -8.09 20.50 26.80
C LEU A 437 -7.90 19.13 27.46
N ASN A 438 -8.81 18.19 27.23
CA ASN A 438 -8.75 16.86 27.83
C ASN A 438 -7.53 16.04 27.37
N TYR A 439 -7.19 16.08 26.07
CA TYR A 439 -6.05 15.32 25.54
C TYR A 439 -4.70 16.00 25.77
N THR A 440 -4.64 17.34 25.71
CA THR A 440 -3.37 18.08 25.68
C THR A 440 -3.05 18.79 26.99
N GLY A 441 -4.03 18.93 27.90
CA GLY A 441 -3.94 19.76 29.09
C GLY A 441 -3.89 21.27 28.80
N GLN A 442 -4.05 21.69 27.54
CA GLN A 442 -3.95 23.08 27.11
C GLN A 442 -5.30 23.60 26.62
N SER A 443 -5.69 24.78 27.11
CA SER A 443 -6.90 25.46 26.65
C SER A 443 -6.72 26.06 25.27
N CYS A 444 -7.79 26.01 24.46
CA CYS A 444 -7.80 26.67 23.17
C CYS A 444 -7.90 28.19 23.30
N GLY A 445 -7.06 28.90 22.54
CA GLY A 445 -7.28 30.31 22.20
C GLY A 445 -8.26 30.46 21.04
N VAL A 446 -8.52 31.70 20.63
CA VAL A 446 -9.29 31.97 19.41
C VAL A 446 -8.43 31.61 18.19
N SER A 447 -8.88 30.64 17.39
CA SER A 447 -8.26 30.26 16.13
C SER A 447 -9.32 30.05 15.06
N THR A 448 -8.98 30.39 13.82
CA THR A 448 -9.80 30.12 12.63
C THR A 448 -9.05 29.24 11.64
N MET A 449 -7.91 28.66 12.04
CA MET A 449 -7.08 27.81 11.20
C MET A 449 -7.82 26.51 10.87
N ASN A 450 -7.83 26.13 9.61
CA ASN A 450 -8.34 24.84 9.12
C ASN A 450 -7.22 24.03 8.44
N GLY A 451 -7.57 22.86 7.93
CA GLY A 451 -6.60 21.94 7.32
C GLY A 451 -5.89 22.53 6.09
N THR A 452 -6.60 23.32 5.27
CA THR A 452 -5.99 23.97 4.09
C THR A 452 -4.91 24.97 4.49
N ASP A 453 -5.05 25.62 5.65
CA ASP A 453 -4.17 26.70 6.09
C ASP A 453 -2.87 26.19 6.74
N LEU A 454 -2.82 24.91 7.13
CA LEU A 454 -1.58 24.27 7.59
C LEU A 454 -0.49 24.38 6.51
N ASN A 455 0.75 24.63 6.93
CA ASN A 455 1.89 24.76 6.04
C ASN A 455 2.39 23.40 5.50
N LEU A 456 1.48 22.57 4.99
CA LEU A 456 1.76 21.25 4.43
C LEU A 456 2.31 21.36 3.00
N PRO A 457 3.13 20.40 2.53
CA PRO A 457 3.63 20.32 1.16
C PRO A 457 2.55 19.87 0.16
N SER A 458 1.29 20.23 0.40
CA SER A 458 0.11 19.95 -0.44
C SER A 458 -0.99 20.98 -0.16
N ILE A 459 -1.91 21.17 -1.11
CA ILE A 459 -3.11 22.00 -0.91
C ILE A 459 -4.34 21.17 -1.26
N THR A 460 -5.19 20.91 -0.26
CA THR A 460 -6.48 20.23 -0.43
C THR A 460 -7.60 21.16 -0.01
N ILE A 461 -8.53 21.44 -0.91
CA ILE A 461 -9.73 22.24 -0.63
C ILE A 461 -10.94 21.34 -0.82
N ALA A 462 -11.59 20.98 0.29
CA ALA A 462 -12.80 20.15 0.26
C ALA A 462 -13.95 20.88 -0.43
N LYS A 463 -14.15 22.16 -0.10
CA LYS A 463 -15.21 23.00 -0.68
C LYS A 463 -14.67 24.37 -1.06
N LEU A 464 -14.42 24.56 -2.36
CA LEU A 464 -14.07 25.85 -2.95
C LEU A 464 -15.34 26.63 -3.28
N ASN A 465 -15.74 27.52 -2.37
CA ASN A 465 -16.86 28.43 -2.57
C ASN A 465 -16.38 29.75 -3.17
N GLN A 466 -16.68 30.00 -4.45
CA GLN A 466 -16.16 31.11 -5.26
C GLN A 466 -14.64 31.11 -5.33
N SER A 467 -13.95 31.70 -4.36
CA SER A 467 -12.51 31.83 -4.37
C SER A 467 -11.92 31.65 -2.97
N ARG A 468 -10.65 31.24 -2.92
CA ARG A 468 -9.91 31.08 -1.69
C ARG A 468 -8.44 31.40 -1.92
N MET A 469 -7.85 32.18 -1.02
CA MET A 469 -6.40 32.36 -0.97
C MET A 469 -5.80 31.39 0.05
N VAL A 470 -4.73 30.71 -0.35
CA VAL A 470 -3.98 29.79 0.50
C VAL A 470 -2.53 30.23 0.50
N GLN A 471 -1.93 30.33 1.68
CA GLN A 471 -0.53 30.70 1.84
C GLN A 471 0.32 29.50 2.26
N ARG A 472 1.55 29.47 1.77
CA ARG A 472 2.58 28.52 2.20
C ARG A 472 3.88 29.26 2.44
N THR A 473 4.60 28.86 3.47
CA THR A 473 5.92 29.39 3.78
C THR A 473 6.96 28.31 3.56
N VAL A 474 7.92 28.58 2.69
CA VAL A 474 9.05 27.69 2.42
C VAL A 474 10.31 28.26 3.05
N THR A 475 11.18 27.39 3.57
CA THR A 475 12.50 27.76 4.12
C THR A 475 13.57 27.14 3.23
N ASN A 476 14.57 27.93 2.83
CA ASN A 476 15.71 27.42 2.07
C ASN A 476 16.73 26.76 3.00
N ILE A 477 17.01 25.48 2.78
CA ILE A 477 18.00 24.70 3.56
C ILE A 477 19.25 24.36 2.76
N ALA A 478 19.30 24.77 1.49
CA ALA A 478 20.43 24.61 0.60
C ALA A 478 21.21 25.94 0.48
N CYS A 479 21.92 26.12 -0.63
CA CYS A 479 22.61 27.37 -0.94
C CYS A 479 21.64 28.44 -1.47
N ASN A 480 22.14 29.66 -1.63
CA ASN A 480 21.36 30.76 -2.21
C ASN A 480 20.87 30.38 -3.61
N GLU A 481 19.56 30.51 -3.84
CA GLU A 481 18.95 30.02 -5.08
C GLU A 481 17.79 30.89 -5.53
N THR A 482 17.57 30.94 -6.84
CA THR A 482 16.40 31.59 -7.45
C THR A 482 15.48 30.56 -8.03
N TYR A 483 14.21 30.65 -7.68
CA TYR A 483 13.15 29.73 -8.10
C TYR A 483 12.21 30.41 -9.09
N SER A 484 11.81 29.64 -10.10
CA SER A 484 10.68 29.94 -10.98
C SER A 484 9.50 29.06 -10.59
N VAL A 485 8.29 29.62 -10.60
CA VAL A 485 7.07 28.94 -10.15
C VAL A 485 6.17 28.67 -11.36
N GLY A 486 5.84 27.39 -11.58
CA GLY A 486 4.87 26.95 -12.59
C GLY A 486 3.73 26.17 -11.95
N TRP A 487 2.60 26.05 -12.63
CA TRP A 487 1.47 25.27 -12.09
C TRP A 487 0.52 24.74 -13.16
N SER A 488 -0.21 23.68 -12.79
CA SER A 488 -1.38 23.17 -13.49
C SER A 488 -2.61 23.30 -12.59
N ALA A 489 -3.70 23.84 -13.12
CA ALA A 489 -4.92 24.07 -12.37
C ALA A 489 -5.78 22.79 -12.25
N PRO A 490 -6.39 22.52 -11.08
CA PRO A 490 -7.42 21.51 -10.98
C PRO A 490 -8.61 21.80 -11.90
N TYR A 491 -9.09 20.81 -12.65
CA TYR A 491 -10.24 20.98 -13.54
C TYR A 491 -11.45 21.59 -12.79
N GLY A 492 -12.08 22.60 -13.38
CA GLY A 492 -13.18 23.36 -12.76
C GLY A 492 -12.75 24.44 -11.76
N ALA A 493 -11.44 24.69 -11.61
CA ALA A 493 -10.89 25.82 -10.89
C ALA A 493 -9.75 26.48 -11.69
N SER A 494 -9.51 27.76 -11.46
CA SER A 494 -8.28 28.46 -11.87
C SER A 494 -7.41 28.72 -10.65
N ILE A 495 -6.09 28.83 -10.89
CA ILE A 495 -5.11 29.13 -9.85
C ILE A 495 -4.13 30.20 -10.36
N LYS A 496 -3.77 31.11 -9.46
CA LYS A 496 -2.67 32.06 -9.65
C LYS A 496 -1.75 32.00 -8.44
N VAL A 497 -0.46 31.76 -8.65
CA VAL A 497 0.54 31.70 -7.58
C VAL A 497 1.44 32.94 -7.64
N THR A 498 1.74 33.53 -6.48
CA THR A 498 2.60 34.70 -6.34
C THR A 498 3.57 34.55 -5.16
N PRO A 499 4.84 34.99 -5.29
CA PRO A 499 5.49 35.46 -6.52
C PRO A 499 5.71 34.33 -7.55
N THR A 500 5.87 34.68 -8.83
CA THR A 500 6.19 33.70 -9.90
C THR A 500 7.69 33.45 -10.06
N HIS A 501 8.52 34.37 -9.55
CA HIS A 501 9.96 34.23 -9.44
C HIS A 501 10.44 34.86 -8.14
N PHE A 502 11.37 34.21 -7.43
CA PHE A 502 11.94 34.77 -6.21
C PHE A 502 13.35 34.23 -5.96
N PHE A 503 14.18 35.07 -5.32
CA PHE A 503 15.44 34.68 -4.73
C PHE A 503 15.23 34.40 -3.25
N VAL A 504 15.86 33.36 -2.73
CA VAL A 504 15.86 33.05 -1.29
C VAL A 504 17.27 32.64 -0.86
N ALA A 505 17.83 33.37 0.10
CA ALA A 505 19.13 33.05 0.67
C ALA A 505 19.03 31.81 1.58
N SER A 506 20.16 31.15 1.81
CA SER A 506 20.24 30.01 2.75
C SER A 506 19.73 30.41 4.14
N GLY A 507 18.83 29.61 4.71
CA GLY A 507 18.18 29.86 6.01
C GLY A 507 16.99 30.83 5.97
N GLU A 508 16.79 31.55 4.87
CA GLU A 508 15.69 32.51 4.72
C GLU A 508 14.37 31.85 4.30
N LYS A 509 13.27 32.57 4.56
CA LYS A 509 11.92 32.12 4.25
C LYS A 509 11.31 32.91 3.09
N GLN A 510 10.48 32.23 2.30
CA GLN A 510 9.64 32.85 1.27
C GLN A 510 8.18 32.42 1.47
N VAL A 511 7.25 33.37 1.34
CA VAL A 511 5.81 33.10 1.32
C VAL A 511 5.32 32.97 -0.13
N LEU A 512 4.59 31.90 -0.42
CA LEU A 512 3.87 31.65 -1.66
C LEU A 512 2.37 31.81 -1.40
N SER A 513 1.70 32.66 -2.17
CA SER A 513 0.25 32.86 -2.12
C SER A 513 -0.39 32.25 -3.37
N ALA A 514 -1.22 31.24 -3.17
CA ALA A 514 -2.01 30.59 -4.20
C ALA A 514 -3.48 31.03 -4.12
N PHE A 515 -3.95 31.75 -5.14
CA PHE A 515 -5.34 32.19 -5.25
C PHE A 515 -6.11 31.24 -6.15
N PHE A 516 -7.13 30.56 -5.60
CA PHE A 516 -8.01 29.64 -6.29
C PHE A 516 -9.34 30.32 -6.59
N ASN A 517 -9.90 30.08 -7.78
CA ASN A 517 -11.23 30.53 -8.15
C ASN A 517 -12.01 29.39 -8.85
N ALA A 518 -13.22 29.10 -8.41
CA ALA A 518 -14.11 28.12 -9.01
C ALA A 518 -14.63 28.67 -10.35
N THR A 519 -14.40 27.93 -11.42
CA THR A 519 -14.84 28.32 -12.76
C THR A 519 -16.11 27.61 -13.20
N MET A 520 -16.54 26.60 -12.43
CA MET A 520 -17.79 25.87 -12.65
C MET A 520 -18.29 25.21 -11.37
N ASN A 521 -19.56 24.82 -11.36
CA ASN A 521 -20.13 23.98 -10.33
C ASN A 521 -19.78 22.51 -10.60
N SER A 522 -19.14 21.83 -9.64
CA SER A 522 -18.84 20.41 -9.74
C SER A 522 -18.56 19.83 -8.35
N SER A 523 -19.01 18.59 -8.12
CA SER A 523 -18.69 17.80 -6.91
C SER A 523 -17.61 16.74 -7.15
N VAL A 524 -17.05 16.66 -8.37
CA VAL A 524 -16.04 15.66 -8.72
C VAL A 524 -14.66 16.19 -8.36
N ALA A 525 -13.89 15.42 -7.60
CA ALA A 525 -12.51 15.77 -7.27
C ALA A 525 -11.65 15.99 -8.52
N SER A 526 -10.85 17.05 -8.50
CA SER A 526 -9.91 17.36 -9.57
C SER A 526 -8.55 17.75 -9.00
N PHE A 527 -7.51 17.59 -9.82
CA PHE A 527 -6.13 17.63 -9.38
C PHE A 527 -5.30 18.57 -10.24
N GLY A 528 -4.31 19.19 -9.61
CA GLY A 528 -3.33 20.06 -10.25
C GLY A 528 -2.01 20.00 -9.47
N ARG A 529 -1.02 20.81 -9.84
CA ARG A 529 0.25 20.91 -9.11
C ARG A 529 0.83 22.31 -9.18
N ILE A 530 1.61 22.67 -8.18
CA ILE A 530 2.59 23.76 -8.26
C ILE A 530 3.97 23.12 -8.35
N GLY A 531 4.81 23.61 -9.26
CA GLY A 531 6.22 23.25 -9.40
C GLY A 531 7.10 24.45 -9.05
N LEU A 532 8.15 24.22 -8.26
CA LEU A 532 9.21 25.19 -7.99
C LEU A 532 10.49 24.68 -8.66
N PHE A 533 11.05 25.48 -9.55
CA PHE A 533 12.20 25.12 -10.37
C PHE A 533 13.36 26.06 -10.06
N GLY A 534 14.32 25.56 -9.30
CA GLY A 534 15.49 26.28 -8.86
C GLY A 534 16.62 26.26 -9.90
N ASN A 535 17.38 27.35 -10.00
CA ASN A 535 18.50 27.46 -10.94
C ASN A 535 19.76 26.66 -10.52
N GLN A 536 19.77 26.03 -9.34
CA GLN A 536 20.78 25.05 -8.92
C GLN A 536 20.32 23.60 -9.16
N GLY A 537 19.16 23.40 -9.79
CA GLY A 537 18.65 22.08 -10.17
C GLY A 537 17.63 21.48 -9.18
N HIS A 538 17.30 22.17 -8.10
CA HIS A 538 16.23 21.73 -7.20
C HIS A 538 14.86 21.82 -7.89
N ILE A 539 14.10 20.73 -7.83
CA ILE A 539 12.74 20.66 -8.35
C ILE A 539 11.84 20.17 -7.24
N LEU A 540 10.89 21.01 -6.85
CA LEU A 540 9.89 20.68 -5.84
C LEU A 540 8.53 20.65 -6.48
N SER A 541 7.65 19.79 -5.97
CA SER A 541 6.27 19.84 -6.38
C SER A 541 5.25 19.63 -5.27
N ILE A 542 4.17 20.39 -5.38
CA ILE A 542 3.11 20.54 -4.40
C ILE A 542 1.82 20.06 -5.08
N PRO A 543 1.28 18.88 -4.74
CA PRO A 543 -0.01 18.43 -5.26
C PRO A 543 -1.15 19.35 -4.80
N LEU A 544 -2.08 19.58 -5.72
CA LEU A 544 -3.31 20.32 -5.50
C LEU A 544 -4.50 19.37 -5.70
N SER A 545 -5.47 19.44 -4.81
CA SER A 545 -6.75 18.74 -4.97
C SER A 545 -7.90 19.65 -4.56
N VAL A 546 -8.91 19.79 -5.42
CA VAL A 546 -10.15 20.50 -5.09
C VAL A 546 -11.30 19.54 -5.31
N ILE A 547 -12.14 19.34 -4.30
CA ILE A 547 -13.22 18.36 -4.36
C ILE A 547 -14.47 19.02 -4.91
N THR A 548 -15.18 19.79 -4.09
CA THR A 548 -16.37 20.54 -4.48
C THR A 548 -16.01 21.95 -4.92
N LYS A 549 -16.54 22.38 -6.07
CA LYS A 549 -16.40 23.74 -6.61
C LYS A 549 -17.78 24.36 -6.75
N ILE A 550 -17.92 25.59 -6.28
CA ILE A 550 -19.14 26.38 -6.38
C ILE A 550 -18.78 27.72 -7.02
N SER A 551 -19.17 27.88 -8.28
CA SER A 551 -19.14 29.13 -9.01
C SER A 551 -20.54 29.74 -9.05
N TYR A 552 -20.65 31.04 -8.77
CA TYR A 552 -21.89 31.76 -9.10
C TYR A 552 -21.76 32.29 -10.53
N ASN A 553 -22.71 31.91 -11.39
CA ASN A 553 -22.90 32.64 -12.64
C ASN A 553 -23.35 34.05 -12.30
N MET A 554 -22.51 35.05 -12.55
CA MET A 554 -23.03 36.38 -12.88
C MET A 554 -23.59 36.33 -14.31
N THR A 555 -24.70 35.61 -14.51
CA THR A 555 -25.55 35.86 -15.68
C THR A 555 -26.51 36.97 -15.30
N ASN A 556 -26.07 38.20 -15.62
CA ASN A 556 -26.82 39.42 -15.90
C ASN A 556 -28.27 39.54 -15.39
N ASN A 557 -28.44 40.51 -14.49
CA ASN A 557 -29.60 41.41 -14.46
C ASN A 557 -29.85 42.06 -15.82
#